data_AF-A0A357EFW8-F1
#
_entry.id   AF-A0A357EFW8-F1
#
_cell.length_a   1.000
_cell.length_b   1.000
_cell.length_c   1.000
_cell.angle_alpha   90.00
_cell.angle_beta   90.00
_cell.angle_gamma   90.00
#
_symmetry.space_group_name_H-M   'P 1'
#
loop_
_entity.id
_entity.type
_entity.pdbx_description
1 polymer ?
#
loop_
_entity_poly.entity_id
_entity_poly.type
_entity_poly.pdbx_seq_one_letter_code
_entity_poly.pdbx_strand_id
1 'polypeptide(L)'
;RQLLFVRRAVWPLREAINNLSRSECPFLHEPTKLFFRDVYDHVVQIVDTIETLREMVSASLDIYLSSVSYRLNAVMRVLTVITTIFMPLSFIAGIYGMNFEHMPELKWVWGYPMALGIMAVVAAIMLIGFRLKNWL
;
A
#
# COMPACT_ATOMS: atom_id res chain seq x y z
N ARG A 1 11.70 -11.91 -11.70
CA ARG A 1 12.83 -12.26 -12.61
C ARG A 1 12.99 -13.76 -12.80
N GLN A 2 13.09 -14.56 -11.74
CA GLN A 2 13.21 -16.03 -11.86
C GLN A 2 12.03 -16.68 -12.61
N LEU A 3 10.78 -16.30 -12.33
CA LEU A 3 9.59 -16.77 -13.08
C LEU A 3 9.66 -16.50 -14.59
N LEU A 4 10.22 -15.35 -15.01
CA LEU A 4 10.40 -15.02 -16.43
C LEU A 4 11.48 -15.89 -17.09
N PHE A 5 12.53 -16.24 -16.35
CA PHE A 5 13.57 -17.15 -16.81
C PHE A 5 13.00 -18.56 -17.02
N VAL A 6 12.24 -19.07 -16.04
CA VAL A 6 11.58 -20.38 -16.12
C VAL A 6 10.60 -20.41 -17.29
N ARG A 7 9.76 -19.37 -17.47
CA ARG A 7 8.84 -19.29 -18.62
C ARG A 7 9.59 -19.36 -19.97
N ARG A 8 10.69 -18.61 -20.12
CA ARG A 8 11.51 -18.63 -21.35
C ARG A 8 12.16 -19.99 -21.62
N ALA A 9 12.45 -20.78 -20.58
CA ALA A 9 13.04 -22.11 -20.73
C ALA A 9 11.98 -23.19 -21.01
N VAL A 10 10.80 -23.09 -20.39
CA VAL A 10 9.74 -24.10 -20.50
C VAL A 10 8.90 -23.93 -21.77
N TRP A 11 8.72 -22.70 -22.25
CA TRP A 11 7.91 -22.44 -23.46
C TRP A 11 8.44 -23.17 -24.72
N PRO A 12 9.75 -23.11 -25.05
CA PRO A 12 10.31 -23.86 -26.19
C PRO A 12 10.25 -25.38 -25.98
N LEU A 13 10.29 -25.84 -24.71
CA LEU A 13 10.19 -27.26 -24.36
C LEU A 13 8.82 -27.83 -24.77
N ARG A 14 7.75 -27.06 -24.57
CA ARG A 14 6.40 -27.40 -25.04
C ARG A 14 6.37 -27.61 -26.55
N GLU A 15 6.96 -26.69 -27.32
CA GLU A 15 7.04 -26.76 -28.78
C GLU A 15 7.85 -27.99 -29.22
N ALA A 16 9.00 -28.24 -28.59
CA ALA A 16 9.89 -29.35 -28.89
C ALA A 16 9.22 -30.71 -28.63
N ILE A 17 8.53 -30.85 -27.49
CA ILE A 17 7.82 -32.09 -27.12
C ILE A 17 6.60 -32.30 -28.03
N ASN A 18 5.87 -31.24 -28.41
CA ASN A 18 4.76 -31.35 -29.37
C ASN A 18 5.25 -31.86 -30.74
N ASN A 19 6.37 -31.34 -31.22
CA ASN A 19 6.98 -31.79 -32.47
C ASN A 19 7.43 -33.25 -32.39
N LEU A 20 7.99 -33.67 -31.26
CA LEU A 20 8.44 -35.05 -31.05
C LEU A 20 7.26 -36.03 -30.90
N SER A 21 6.15 -35.57 -30.30
CA SER A 21 4.89 -36.32 -30.21
C SER A 21 4.21 -36.53 -31.58
N ARG A 22 4.31 -35.54 -32.48
CA ARG A 22 3.66 -35.57 -33.80
C ARG A 22 4.53 -36.13 -34.93
N SER A 23 5.86 -36.14 -34.77
CA SER A 23 6.76 -36.63 -35.82
C SER A 23 6.73 -38.15 -35.90
N GLU A 24 6.47 -38.68 -37.10
CA GLU A 24 6.67 -40.10 -37.43
C GLU A 24 8.17 -40.39 -37.56
N CYS A 25 8.88 -40.41 -36.43
CA CYS A 25 10.28 -40.78 -36.40
C CYS A 25 10.41 -42.30 -36.57
N PRO A 26 11.30 -42.80 -37.46
CA PRO A 26 11.53 -44.23 -37.68
C PRO A 26 11.95 -45.02 -36.42
N PHE A 27 12.46 -44.31 -35.41
CA PHE A 27 12.97 -44.88 -34.16
C PHE A 27 11.95 -44.90 -33.00
N LEU A 28 10.73 -44.35 -33.20
CA LEU A 28 9.70 -44.20 -32.17
C LEU A 28 8.58 -45.22 -32.37
N HIS A 29 8.57 -46.27 -31.53
CA HIS A 29 7.49 -47.25 -31.46
C HIS A 29 6.23 -46.65 -30.80
N GLU A 30 5.03 -47.09 -31.21
CA GLU A 30 3.72 -46.64 -30.69
C GLU A 30 3.61 -46.52 -29.14
N PRO A 31 4.10 -47.46 -28.31
CA PRO A 31 4.07 -47.29 -26.85
C PRO A 31 4.87 -46.09 -26.34
N THR A 32 5.95 -45.70 -27.01
CA THR A 32 6.81 -44.58 -26.61
C THR A 32 6.16 -43.23 -26.90
N LYS A 33 5.31 -43.12 -27.94
CA LYS A 33 4.51 -41.91 -28.21
C LYS A 33 3.56 -41.57 -27.04
N LEU A 34 3.01 -42.60 -26.36
CA LEU A 34 2.10 -42.40 -25.23
C LEU A 34 2.81 -41.71 -24.06
N PHE A 35 4.04 -42.11 -23.74
CA PHE A 35 4.85 -41.46 -22.70
C PHE A 35 5.23 -40.01 -23.05
N PHE A 36 5.54 -39.72 -24.33
CA PHE A 36 5.81 -38.34 -24.75
C PHE A 36 4.60 -37.43 -24.65
N ARG A 37 3.40 -37.96 -24.87
CA ARG A 37 2.15 -37.23 -24.68
C ARG A 37 1.90 -36.89 -23.20
N ASP A 38 2.19 -37.82 -22.29
CA ASP A 38 2.10 -37.55 -20.84
C ASP A 38 3.07 -36.43 -20.41
N VAL A 39 4.32 -36.48 -20.91
CA VAL A 39 5.31 -35.41 -20.69
C VAL A 39 4.84 -34.08 -21.29
N TYR A 40 4.18 -34.09 -22.45
CA TYR A 40 3.58 -32.89 -23.04
C TYR A 40 2.52 -32.28 -22.11
N ASP A 41 1.61 -33.11 -21.59
CA ASP A 41 0.53 -32.68 -20.70
C ASP A 41 1.12 -32.08 -19.41
N HIS A 42 2.17 -32.68 -18.85
CA HIS A 42 2.90 -32.12 -17.70
C HIS A 42 3.56 -30.77 -18.02
N VAL A 43 4.15 -30.61 -19.20
CA VAL A 43 4.76 -29.34 -19.59
C VAL A 43 3.71 -28.25 -19.76
N VAL A 44 2.55 -28.56 -20.32
CA VAL A 44 1.41 -27.63 -20.39
C VAL A 44 0.97 -27.21 -18.99
N GLN A 45 0.79 -28.17 -18.08
CA GLN A 45 0.40 -27.90 -16.69
C GLN A 45 1.42 -27.01 -15.95
N ILE A 46 2.72 -27.22 -16.19
CA ILE A 46 3.78 -26.38 -15.63
C ILE A 46 3.70 -24.95 -16.18
N VAL A 47 3.46 -24.77 -17.48
CA VAL A 47 3.31 -23.44 -18.10
C VAL A 47 2.14 -22.68 -17.48
N ASP A 48 0.98 -23.33 -17.33
CA ASP A 48 -0.21 -22.71 -16.72
C ASP A 48 0.03 -22.35 -15.24
N THR A 49 0.75 -23.21 -14.51
CA THR A 49 1.14 -22.94 -13.12
C THR A 49 2.07 -21.74 -13.04
N ILE A 50 3.06 -21.62 -13.94
CA ILE A 50 3.97 -20.46 -13.99
C ILE A 50 3.19 -19.17 -14.27
N GLU A 51 2.21 -19.20 -15.16
CA GLU A 51 1.38 -18.03 -15.47
C GLU A 51 0.55 -17.62 -14.24
N THR A 52 -0.09 -18.57 -13.58
CA THR A 52 -0.84 -18.36 -12.33
C THR A 52 0.05 -17.74 -11.24
N LEU A 53 1.26 -18.29 -11.05
CA LEU A 53 2.23 -17.73 -10.10
C LEU A 53 2.65 -16.31 -10.46
N ARG A 54 2.77 -15.98 -11.76
CA ARG A 54 3.08 -14.62 -12.19
C ARG A 54 1.96 -13.65 -11.82
N GLU A 55 0.71 -14.03 -12.03
CA GLU A 55 -0.46 -13.23 -11.65
C GLU A 55 -0.52 -13.02 -10.14
N MET A 56 -0.31 -14.07 -9.35
CA MET A 56 -0.26 -13.99 -7.89
C MET A 56 0.86 -13.07 -7.38
N VAL A 57 2.04 -13.11 -7.99
CA VAL A 57 3.15 -12.22 -7.63
C VAL A 57 2.82 -10.77 -7.96
N SER A 58 2.18 -10.52 -9.10
CA SER A 58 1.72 -9.17 -9.48
C SER A 58 0.69 -8.65 -8.47
N ALA A 59 -0.34 -9.44 -8.18
CA ALA A 59 -1.36 -9.09 -7.21
C ALA A 59 -0.77 -8.84 -5.81
N SER A 60 0.22 -9.65 -5.40
CA SER A 60 0.91 -9.47 -4.12
C SER A 60 1.68 -8.15 -4.06
N LEU A 61 2.33 -7.74 -5.16
CA LEU A 61 2.99 -6.45 -5.24
C LEU A 61 1.98 -5.30 -5.13
N ASP A 62 0.84 -5.40 -5.82
CA ASP A 62 -0.22 -4.40 -5.76
C ASP A 62 -0.81 -4.27 -4.34
N ILE A 63 -1.06 -5.40 -3.67
CA ILE A 63 -1.48 -5.43 -2.26
C ILE A 63 -0.43 -4.79 -1.35
N TYR A 64 0.86 -5.08 -1.57
CA TYR A 64 1.94 -4.49 -0.80
C TYR A 64 1.99 -2.97 -0.98
N LEU A 65 1.92 -2.46 -2.21
CA LEU A 65 1.88 -1.02 -2.49
C LEU A 65 0.65 -0.35 -1.88
N SER A 66 -0.51 -1.03 -1.92
CA SER A 66 -1.73 -0.57 -1.26
C SER A 66 -1.56 -0.49 0.26
N SER A 67 -0.95 -1.51 0.88
CA SER A 67 -0.65 -1.52 2.31
C SER A 67 0.34 -0.42 2.72
N VAL A 68 1.36 -0.14 1.90
CA VAL A 68 2.29 0.97 2.13
C VAL A 68 1.55 2.30 2.07
N SER A 69 0.72 2.50 1.05
CA SER A 69 -0.09 3.71 0.88
C SER A 69 -1.07 3.90 2.05
N TYR A 70 -1.70 2.81 2.52
CA TYR A 70 -2.56 2.83 3.71
C TYR A 70 -1.79 3.29 4.95
N ARG A 71 -0.59 2.74 5.18
CA ARG A 71 0.28 3.14 6.29
C ARG A 71 0.70 4.59 6.20
N LEU A 72 1.07 5.07 5.01
CA LEU A 72 1.40 6.48 4.77
C LEU A 72 0.20 7.38 5.06
N ASN A 73 -1.00 7.03 4.58
CA ASN A 73 -2.21 7.77 4.88
C ASN A 73 -2.53 7.81 6.37
N ALA A 74 -2.31 6.70 7.10
CA ALA A 74 -2.48 6.67 8.55
C ALA A 74 -1.48 7.60 9.26
N VAL A 75 -0.20 7.58 8.88
CA VAL A 75 0.83 8.48 9.43
C VAL A 75 0.50 9.95 9.13
N MET A 76 0.14 10.26 7.88
CA MET A 76 -0.26 11.62 7.47
C MET A 76 -1.48 12.11 8.24
N ARG A 77 -2.45 11.22 8.50
CA ARG A 77 -3.64 11.54 9.29
C ARG A 77 -3.26 11.93 10.73
N VAL A 78 -2.41 11.15 11.39
CA VAL A 78 -1.93 11.47 12.76
C VAL A 78 -1.20 12.81 12.78
N LEU A 79 -0.26 13.03 11.84
CA LEU A 79 0.47 14.28 11.76
C LEU A 79 -0.46 15.47 11.54
N THR A 80 -1.42 15.35 10.63
CA THR A 80 -2.41 16.39 10.33
C THR A 80 -3.25 16.71 11.56
N VAL A 81 -3.76 15.70 12.28
CA VAL A 81 -4.53 15.91 13.51
C VAL A 81 -3.73 16.71 14.53
N ILE A 82 -2.47 16.34 14.77
CA ILE A 82 -1.58 17.07 15.67
C ILE A 82 -1.39 18.51 15.18
N THR A 83 -0.97 18.70 13.93
CA THR A 83 -0.71 20.04 13.37
C THR A 83 -1.94 20.94 13.38
N THR A 84 -3.12 20.43 13.03
CA THR A 84 -4.37 21.21 13.02
C THR A 84 -4.80 21.64 14.42
N ILE A 85 -4.51 20.84 15.46
CA ILE A 85 -4.77 21.24 16.85
C ILE A 85 -3.75 22.31 17.31
N PHE A 86 -2.46 22.12 17.00
CA PHE A 86 -1.41 23.02 17.44
C PHE A 86 -1.42 24.37 16.72
N MET A 87 -1.73 24.44 15.43
CA MET A 87 -1.68 25.68 14.65
C MET A 87 -2.50 26.85 15.25
N PRO A 88 -3.80 26.70 15.60
CA PRO A 88 -4.56 27.79 16.23
C PRO A 88 -4.08 28.08 17.67
N LEU A 89 -3.66 27.06 18.43
CA LEU A 89 -3.11 27.24 19.78
C LEU A 89 -1.82 28.07 19.74
N SER A 90 -0.89 27.72 18.84
CA SER A 90 0.35 28.44 18.62
C SER A 90 0.11 29.85 18.09
N PHE A 91 -0.94 30.06 17.27
CA PHE A 91 -1.32 31.39 16.81
C PHE A 91 -1.80 32.28 17.97
N ILE A 92 -2.66 31.76 18.85
CA ILE A 92 -3.12 32.49 20.05
C ILE A 92 -1.94 32.79 20.98
N ALA A 93 -1.12 31.79 21.28
CA ALA A 93 0.09 31.97 22.10
C ALA A 93 1.07 32.97 21.46
N GLY A 94 1.18 32.97 20.14
CA GLY A 94 1.98 33.91 19.37
C GLY A 94 1.48 35.35 19.55
N ILE A 95 0.17 35.60 19.38
CA ILE A 95 -0.44 36.93 19.59
C ILE A 95 -0.16 37.44 21.01
N TYR A 96 -0.42 36.62 22.03
CA TYR A 96 -0.19 36.99 23.43
C TYR A 96 1.30 37.06 23.82
N GLY A 97 2.19 36.50 23.01
CA GLY A 97 3.64 36.60 23.15
C GLY A 97 4.25 37.84 22.50
N MET A 98 3.47 38.65 21.78
CA MET A 98 3.95 39.89 21.16
C MET A 98 4.01 41.03 22.18
N ASN A 99 5.13 41.77 22.19
CA ASN A 99 5.35 42.93 23.06
C ASN A 99 4.56 44.17 22.60
N PHE A 100 3.23 44.14 22.67
CA PHE A 100 2.39 45.32 22.40
C PHE A 100 2.16 46.16 23.66
N GLU A 101 2.34 47.47 23.52
CA GLU A 101 2.22 48.46 24.62
C GLU A 101 0.75 48.76 25.01
N HIS A 102 -0.19 48.52 24.10
CA HIS A 102 -1.65 48.68 24.29
C HIS A 102 -2.39 47.34 24.08
N MET A 103 -2.27 46.42 25.04
CA MET A 103 -3.16 45.26 25.16
C MET A 103 -4.05 45.41 26.41
N PRO A 104 -5.31 45.87 26.26
CA PRO A 104 -6.22 46.02 27.40
C PRO A 104 -6.53 44.68 28.10
N GLU A 105 -6.46 43.55 27.40
CA GLU A 105 -6.68 42.22 28.02
C GLU A 105 -5.54 41.80 28.96
N LEU A 106 -4.32 42.34 28.79
CA LEU A 106 -3.15 41.97 29.61
C LEU A 106 -3.20 42.56 31.03
N LYS A 107 -3.87 43.71 31.19
CA LYS A 107 -4.07 44.38 32.49
C LYS A 107 -5.22 43.76 33.29
N TRP A 108 -5.98 42.84 32.68
CA TRP A 108 -7.14 42.21 33.30
C TRP A 108 -6.73 40.89 33.97
N VAL A 109 -7.00 40.76 35.28
CA VAL A 109 -6.64 39.58 36.09
C VAL A 109 -7.19 38.27 35.49
N TRP A 110 -8.31 38.35 34.76
CA TRP A 110 -8.96 37.20 34.11
C TRP A 110 -8.56 36.99 32.63
N GLY A 111 -7.78 37.90 32.03
CA GLY A 111 -7.40 37.80 30.61
C GLY A 111 -6.58 36.55 30.29
N TYR A 112 -5.61 36.22 31.15
CA TYR A 112 -4.77 35.03 31.01
C TYR A 112 -5.57 33.71 31.21
N PRO A 113 -6.37 33.55 32.29
CA PRO A 113 -7.29 32.42 32.43
C PRO A 113 -8.29 32.28 31.28
N MET A 114 -8.84 33.39 30.76
CA MET A 114 -9.80 33.36 29.67
C MET A 114 -9.16 32.90 28.35
N ALA A 115 -7.95 33.37 28.04
CA ALA A 115 -7.19 32.90 26.88
C ALA A 115 -6.87 31.40 26.95
N LEU A 116 -6.49 30.89 28.12
CA LEU A 116 -6.32 29.45 28.37
C LEU A 116 -7.63 28.68 28.19
N GLY A 117 -8.75 29.23 28.67
CA GLY A 117 -10.08 28.65 28.46
C GLY A 117 -10.45 28.56 26.98
N ILE A 118 -10.23 29.62 26.20
CA ILE A 118 -10.48 29.63 24.76
C ILE A 118 -9.60 28.59 24.04
N MET A 119 -8.30 28.53 24.37
CA MET A 119 -7.39 27.52 23.82
C MET A 119 -7.86 26.10 24.12
N ALA A 120 -8.29 25.82 25.36
CA ALA A 120 -8.82 24.52 25.74
C ALA A 120 -10.12 24.17 24.99
N VAL A 121 -11.03 25.13 24.82
CA VAL A 121 -12.28 24.95 24.07
C VAL A 121 -12.00 24.67 22.59
N VAL A 122 -11.09 25.42 21.96
CA VAL A 122 -10.70 25.20 20.55
C VAL A 122 -10.09 23.81 20.37
N ALA A 123 -9.19 23.40 21.27
CA ALA A 123 -8.60 22.06 21.25
C ALA A 123 -9.66 20.96 21.41
N ALA A 124 -10.62 21.14 22.33
CA ALA A 124 -11.69 20.19 22.56
C ALA A 124 -12.64 20.07 21.35
N ILE A 125 -13.04 21.19 20.74
CA ILE A 125 -13.88 21.22 19.54
C ILE A 125 -13.20 20.45 18.40
N MET A 126 -11.90 20.70 18.18
CA MET A 126 -11.14 20.01 17.13
C MET A 126 -11.03 18.51 17.42
N LEU A 127 -10.72 18.11 18.65
CA LEU A 127 -10.67 16.70 19.06
C LEU A 127 -12.00 15.98 18.85
N ILE A 128 -13.12 16.59 19.23
CA ILE A 128 -14.46 16.03 19.04
C ILE A 128 -14.78 15.92 17.53
N GLY A 129 -14.46 16.95 16.76
CA GLY A 129 -14.62 16.95 15.30
C GLY A 129 -13.84 15.82 14.62
N PHE A 130 -12.59 15.58 15.03
CA PHE A 130 -11.78 14.48 14.50
C PHE A 130 -12.29 13.09 14.91
N ARG A 131 -12.82 12.94 16.13
CA ARG A 131 -13.49 11.70 16.57
C ARG A 131 -14.77 11.41 15.78
N LEU A 132 -15.62 12.42 15.57
CA LEU A 132 -16.86 12.28 14.79
C LEU A 132 -16.61 11.85 13.34
N LYS A 133 -15.48 12.28 12.77
CA LYS A 133 -15.10 11.92 11.40
C LYS A 133 -14.46 10.54 11.27
N ASN A 134 -14.29 9.77 12.35
CA ASN A 134 -13.50 8.53 12.41
C ASN A 134 -12.07 8.72 11.86
N TRP A 135 -11.49 9.92 12.04
CA TRP A 135 -10.10 10.19 11.71
C TRP A 135 -9.16 9.81 12.85
N LEU A 136 -9.71 9.63 14.04
CA LEU A 136 -9.10 9.06 15.25
C LEU A 136 -9.78 7.75 15.60
#